data_AF-A0A942P870-F1
#
_entry.id   AF-A0A942P870-F1
#
_cell.length_a   1.000
_cell.length_b   1.000
_cell.length_c   1.000
_cell.angle_alpha   90.00
_cell.angle_beta   90.00
_cell.angle_gamma   90.00
#
_symmetry.space_group_name_H-M   'P 1'
#
loop_
_entity.id
_entity.type
_entity.pdbx_description
1 polymer ?
#
loop_
_entity_poly.entity_id
_entity_poly.type
_entity_poly.pdbx_seq_one_letter_code
_entity_poly.pdbx_strand_id
1 'polypeptide(L)'
;MKWKDRLLKSLQSKLVSDDVWKDFIAKINGPSPEITLHLAVFTEPILGKLLAGKKTLESRFSSNKVTPYGRVKKGDIVVVKKSGGPVVAIFIAGTVKKYHDLTPDQIIYFRDELSDKLGLSTDDIFWSEKSNSKYATFINVTHMKQLIPFSVDKKDRTAWTIVKEQRNEMF
;
A
#
# COMPACT_ATOMS: atom_id res chain seq x y z
N MET A 1 -11.03 4.33 16.07
CA MET A 1 -12.04 3.55 15.32
C MET A 1 -12.88 4.37 14.34
N LYS A 2 -13.43 5.55 14.67
CA LYS A 2 -14.36 6.31 13.79
C LYS A 2 -13.89 6.66 12.36
N TRP A 3 -12.59 6.86 12.12
CA TRP A 3 -12.12 7.27 10.79
C TRP A 3 -12.01 6.13 9.77
N LYS A 4 -11.75 4.90 10.24
CA LYS A 4 -11.67 3.70 9.39
C LYS A 4 -13.04 3.36 8.81
N ASP A 5 -14.10 3.48 9.61
CA ASP A 5 -15.47 3.26 9.16
C ASP A 5 -15.90 4.32 8.14
N ARG A 6 -15.55 5.60 8.38
CA ARG A 6 -15.79 6.68 7.41
C ARG A 6 -15.05 6.45 6.09
N LEU A 7 -13.79 6.00 6.15
CA LEU A 7 -13.04 5.62 4.97
C LEU A 7 -13.76 4.51 4.18
N LEU A 8 -14.17 3.43 4.86
CA LEU A 8 -14.85 2.31 4.20
C LEU A 8 -16.17 2.75 3.56
N LYS A 9 -17.00 3.54 4.26
CA LYS A 9 -18.25 4.08 3.70
C LYS A 9 -18.01 4.96 2.48
N SER A 10 -17.01 5.84 2.53
CA SER A 10 -16.66 6.69 1.39
C SER A 10 -16.13 5.90 0.19
N LEU A 11 -15.40 4.81 0.41
CA LEU A 11 -14.96 3.92 -0.66
C LEU A 11 -16.15 3.19 -1.29
N GLN A 12 -17.05 2.63 -0.47
CA GLN A 12 -18.25 1.95 -0.94
C GLN A 12 -19.09 2.86 -1.85
N SER A 13 -19.39 4.09 -1.41
CA SER A 13 -20.21 5.00 -2.21
C SER A 13 -19.55 5.43 -3.52
N LYS A 14 -18.21 5.53 -3.54
CA LYS A 14 -17.44 5.93 -4.74
C LYS A 14 -17.20 4.80 -5.73
N LEU A 15 -17.34 3.54 -5.30
CA LEU A 15 -17.03 2.36 -6.10
C LEU A 15 -18.26 1.51 -6.42
N VAL A 16 -19.45 1.91 -5.96
CA VAL A 16 -20.69 1.14 -6.13
C VAL A 16 -21.07 0.91 -7.60
N SER A 17 -20.68 1.83 -8.49
CA SER A 17 -21.00 1.77 -9.92
C SER A 17 -19.88 1.17 -10.77
N ASP A 18 -18.82 0.65 -10.15
CA ASP A 18 -17.70 0.02 -10.85
C ASP A 18 -17.74 -1.48 -10.62
N ASP A 19 -18.04 -2.25 -11.68
CA ASP A 19 -18.28 -3.69 -11.57
C ASP A 19 -17.07 -4.45 -10.99
N VAL A 20 -15.85 -4.05 -11.37
CA VAL A 20 -14.63 -4.67 -10.83
C VAL A 20 -14.51 -4.37 -9.35
N TRP A 21 -14.62 -3.10 -8.96
CA TRP A 21 -14.38 -2.69 -7.57
C TRP A 21 -15.53 -3.02 -6.61
N LYS A 22 -16.75 -3.15 -7.11
CA LYS A 22 -17.91 -3.57 -6.33
C LYS A 22 -17.70 -4.96 -5.71
N ASP A 23 -17.16 -5.90 -6.48
CA ASP A 23 -16.86 -7.26 -6.00
C ASP A 23 -15.78 -7.24 -4.91
N PHE A 24 -14.73 -6.44 -5.09
CA PHE A 24 -13.68 -6.28 -4.07
C PHE A 24 -14.21 -5.63 -2.79
N ILE A 25 -15.09 -4.64 -2.92
CA ILE A 25 -15.74 -4.01 -1.77
C ILE A 25 -16.68 -5.01 -1.06
N ALA A 26 -17.39 -5.87 -1.79
CA ALA A 26 -18.21 -6.92 -1.20
C ALA A 26 -17.36 -7.89 -0.36
N LYS A 27 -16.18 -8.30 -0.84
CA LYS A 27 -15.21 -9.16 -0.12
C LYS A 27 -14.64 -8.54 1.17
N ILE A 28 -14.62 -7.22 1.26
CA ILE A 28 -14.23 -6.50 2.48
C ILE A 28 -15.41 -6.36 3.43
N ASN A 29 -16.63 -6.28 2.90
CA ASN A 29 -17.84 -6.08 3.67
C ASN A 29 -18.26 -7.36 4.41
N GLY A 30 -19.01 -7.20 5.50
CA GLY A 30 -19.46 -8.32 6.32
C GLY A 30 -18.57 -8.62 7.54
N PRO A 31 -19.02 -9.57 8.39
CA PRO A 31 -18.37 -9.92 9.65
C PRO A 31 -17.09 -10.74 9.45
N SER A 32 -16.92 -11.39 8.29
CA SER A 32 -15.73 -12.16 7.92
C SER A 32 -15.16 -11.66 6.58
N PRO A 33 -14.28 -10.64 6.59
CA PRO A 33 -13.67 -10.14 5.37
C PRO A 33 -12.75 -11.20 4.75
N GLU A 34 -12.87 -11.39 3.43
CA GLU A 34 -12.05 -12.34 2.66
C GLU A 34 -10.68 -11.75 2.29
N ILE A 35 -10.56 -10.42 2.27
CA ILE A 35 -9.32 -9.71 1.93
C ILE A 35 -9.07 -8.58 2.92
N THR A 36 -7.80 -8.17 3.06
CA THR A 36 -7.43 -7.06 3.94
C THR A 36 -7.48 -5.74 3.18
N LEU A 37 -8.10 -4.73 3.79
CA LEU A 37 -8.06 -3.34 3.35
C LEU A 37 -6.96 -2.59 4.10
N HIS A 38 -5.99 -2.07 3.36
CA HIS A 38 -4.90 -1.25 3.88
C HIS A 38 -5.06 0.21 3.45
N LEU A 39 -4.41 1.12 4.18
CA LEU A 39 -4.17 2.49 3.76
C LEU A 39 -2.67 2.76 3.83
N ALA A 40 -2.13 3.28 2.73
CA ALA A 40 -0.74 3.65 2.58
C ALA A 40 -0.63 5.16 2.29
N VAL A 41 0.26 5.83 3.01
CA VAL A 41 0.54 7.26 2.84
C VAL A 41 1.74 7.41 1.89
N PHE A 42 1.58 8.29 0.91
CA PHE A 42 2.57 8.62 -0.10
C PHE A 42 2.88 10.11 -0.12
N THR A 43 4.14 10.45 -0.41
CA THR A 43 4.64 11.81 -0.59
C THR A 43 4.99 12.05 -2.06
N GLU A 44 5.05 13.31 -2.47
CA GLU A 44 5.63 13.66 -3.78
C GLU A 44 7.16 13.52 -3.75
N PRO A 45 7.80 13.21 -4.90
CA PRO A 45 7.22 12.97 -6.23
C PRO A 45 6.72 11.53 -6.48
N ILE A 46 6.87 10.64 -5.49
CA ILE A 46 6.53 9.21 -5.62
C ILE A 46 5.04 8.99 -5.85
N LEU A 47 4.18 9.78 -5.20
CA LEU A 47 2.74 9.76 -5.44
C LEU A 47 2.42 10.07 -6.90
N GLY A 48 2.94 11.16 -7.47
CA GLY A 48 2.75 11.49 -8.88
C GLY A 48 3.18 10.36 -9.82
N LYS A 49 4.33 9.73 -9.56
CA LYS A 49 4.82 8.58 -10.35
C LYS A 49 3.91 7.35 -10.24
N LEU A 50 3.34 7.09 -9.06
CA LEU A 50 2.36 6.02 -8.84
C LEU A 50 1.07 6.29 -9.64
N LEU A 51 0.53 7.50 -9.52
CA LEU A 51 -0.72 7.89 -10.19
C LEU A 51 -0.59 7.92 -11.72
N ALA A 52 0.60 8.23 -12.23
CA ALA A 52 0.93 8.19 -13.65
C ALA A 52 1.29 6.78 -14.17
N GLY A 53 1.25 5.74 -13.33
CA GLY A 53 1.60 4.37 -13.70
C GLY A 53 3.09 4.11 -13.94
N LYS A 54 3.96 5.09 -13.65
CA LYS A 54 5.41 4.96 -13.78
C LYS A 54 6.03 4.15 -12.63
N LYS A 55 5.47 4.25 -11.43
CA LYS A 55 5.81 3.38 -10.30
C LYS A 55 4.86 2.18 -10.30
N THR A 56 5.37 1.02 -10.69
CA THR A 56 4.61 -0.24 -10.77
C THR A 56 4.88 -1.18 -9.59
N LEU A 57 5.86 -0.83 -8.75
CA LEU A 57 6.24 -1.58 -7.56
C LEU A 57 6.26 -0.63 -6.36
N GLU A 58 5.51 -0.96 -5.31
CA GLU A 58 5.57 -0.27 -4.03
C GLU A 58 6.54 -0.99 -3.09
N SER A 59 7.38 -0.22 -2.37
CA SER A 59 8.36 -0.76 -1.43
C SER A 59 8.19 -0.16 -0.05
N ARG A 60 8.29 -0.99 0.99
CA ARG A 60 8.39 -0.54 2.38
C ARG A 60 9.56 -1.24 3.06
N PHE A 61 10.52 -0.43 3.48
CA PHE A 61 11.71 -0.86 4.20
C PHE A 61 11.59 -0.46 5.67
N SER A 62 12.08 -1.31 6.58
CA SER A 62 12.07 -1.02 8.01
C SER A 62 13.16 -1.79 8.76
N SER A 63 13.64 -1.22 9.86
CA SER A 63 14.53 -1.92 10.81
C SER A 63 13.78 -2.92 11.69
N ASN A 64 12.47 -2.70 11.87
CA ASN A 64 11.59 -3.51 12.71
C ASN A 64 10.56 -4.27 11.86
N LYS A 65 10.03 -5.38 12.40
CA LYS A 65 8.97 -6.18 11.77
C LYS A 65 7.60 -5.49 11.91
N VAL A 66 7.37 -4.45 11.11
CA VAL A 66 6.15 -3.60 11.16
C VAL A 66 5.34 -3.66 9.87
N THR A 67 4.08 -3.25 9.91
CA THR A 67 3.21 -3.21 8.72
C THR A 67 3.86 -2.36 7.61
N PRO A 68 3.85 -2.83 6.35
CA PRO A 68 3.08 -3.97 5.83
C PRO A 68 3.73 -5.37 5.95
N TYR A 69 4.93 -5.50 6.53
CA TYR A 69 5.66 -6.77 6.53
C TYR A 69 4.85 -7.90 7.16
N GLY A 70 4.66 -8.98 6.40
CA GLY A 70 3.89 -10.15 6.82
C GLY A 70 2.38 -9.97 6.91
N ARG A 71 1.86 -8.78 6.60
CA ARG A 71 0.43 -8.44 6.74
C ARG A 71 -0.27 -8.19 5.42
N VAL A 72 0.38 -7.55 4.46
CA VAL A 72 -0.17 -7.44 3.10
C VAL A 72 0.00 -8.75 2.34
N LYS A 73 -1.05 -9.19 1.67
CA LYS A 73 -1.10 -10.38 0.82
C LYS A 73 -1.50 -10.00 -0.60
N LYS A 74 -1.22 -10.89 -1.56
CA LYS A 74 -1.74 -10.77 -2.92
C LYS A 74 -3.27 -10.77 -2.88
N GLY A 75 -3.90 -9.84 -3.60
CA GLY A 75 -5.34 -9.64 -3.64
C GLY A 75 -5.89 -8.63 -2.63
N ASP A 76 -5.08 -8.20 -1.65
CA ASP A 76 -5.48 -7.14 -0.73
C ASP A 76 -5.67 -5.80 -1.47
N ILE A 77 -6.49 -4.92 -0.89
CA ILE A 77 -6.66 -3.55 -1.42
C ILE A 77 -5.79 -2.59 -0.63
N VAL A 78 -5.11 -1.71 -1.36
CA VAL A 78 -4.33 -0.61 -0.78
C VAL A 78 -4.94 0.73 -1.19
N VAL A 79 -5.43 1.47 -0.21
CA VAL A 79 -5.88 2.85 -0.36
C VAL A 79 -4.67 3.78 -0.38
N VAL A 80 -4.58 4.62 -1.39
CA VAL A 80 -3.52 5.60 -1.59
C VAL A 80 -3.97 6.95 -1.02
N LYS A 81 -3.28 7.41 0.02
CA LYS A 81 -3.50 8.72 0.64
C LYS A 81 -2.29 9.61 0.43
N LYS A 82 -2.50 10.86 0.01
CA LYS A 82 -1.46 11.89 0.02
C LYS A 82 -1.08 12.25 1.45
N SER A 83 0.22 12.38 1.73
CA SER A 83 0.71 12.89 3.01
C SER A 83 0.14 14.29 3.27
N GLY A 84 -0.39 14.52 4.48
CA GLY A 84 -1.13 15.75 4.82
C GLY A 84 -2.41 16.01 4.00
N GLY A 85 -2.75 15.17 3.01
CA GLY A 85 -3.81 15.43 2.05
C GLY A 85 -4.89 14.33 1.97
N PRO A 86 -5.70 14.32 0.90
CA PRO A 86 -6.83 13.41 0.76
C PRO A 86 -6.41 11.98 0.38
N VAL A 87 -7.38 11.07 0.43
CA VAL A 87 -7.34 9.81 -0.33
C VAL A 87 -7.58 10.15 -1.79
N VAL A 88 -6.74 9.59 -2.67
CA VAL A 88 -6.70 9.95 -4.09
C VAL A 88 -6.81 8.75 -5.02
N ALA A 89 -6.49 7.54 -4.56
CA ALA A 89 -6.51 6.35 -5.42
C ALA A 89 -6.61 5.05 -4.61
N ILE A 90 -6.81 3.93 -5.30
CA ILE A 90 -6.78 2.57 -4.77
C ILE A 90 -6.12 1.62 -5.79
N PHE A 91 -5.35 0.64 -5.32
CA PHE A 91 -4.86 -0.45 -6.14
C PHE A 91 -5.05 -1.80 -5.46
N ILE A 92 -4.99 -2.86 -6.25
CA ILE A 92 -4.93 -4.24 -5.78
C ILE A 92 -3.47 -4.65 -5.65
N ALA A 93 -3.09 -5.13 -4.47
CA ALA A 93 -1.79 -5.72 -4.23
C ALA A 93 -1.62 -6.95 -5.13
N GLY A 94 -0.74 -6.87 -6.12
CA GLY A 94 -0.36 -7.99 -6.97
C GLY A 94 0.55 -8.95 -6.23
N THR A 95 1.58 -9.46 -6.91
CA THR A 95 2.62 -10.26 -6.25
C THR A 95 3.26 -9.45 -5.11
N VAL A 96 3.31 -10.08 -3.92
CA VAL A 96 3.96 -9.52 -2.73
C VAL A 96 5.22 -10.33 -2.43
N LYS A 97 6.38 -9.68 -2.43
CA LYS A 97 7.65 -10.27 -1.98
C LYS A 97 8.06 -9.68 -0.64
N LYS A 98 8.52 -10.53 0.27
CA LYS A 98 8.95 -10.15 1.63
C LYS A 98 10.37 -10.63 1.83
N TYR A 99 11.20 -9.78 2.41
CA TYR A 99 12.59 -10.08 2.73
C TYR A 99 12.87 -9.70 4.19
N HIS A 100 13.64 -10.51 4.88
CA HIS A 100 14.17 -10.24 6.22
C HIS A 100 15.68 -10.45 6.23
N ASP A 101 16.34 -10.00 7.29
CA ASP A 101 17.79 -10.05 7.49
C ASP A 101 18.55 -9.49 6.28
N LEU A 102 18.08 -8.33 5.81
CA LEU A 102 18.65 -7.69 4.64
C LEU A 102 20.14 -7.37 4.82
N THR A 103 20.92 -7.74 3.81
CA THR A 103 22.34 -7.40 3.71
C THR A 103 22.54 -6.14 2.86
N PRO A 104 23.68 -5.44 3.00
CA PRO A 104 24.03 -4.34 2.10
C PRO A 104 24.00 -4.75 0.61
N ASP A 105 24.45 -5.95 0.28
CA ASP A 105 24.43 -6.46 -1.10
C ASP A 105 23.01 -6.62 -1.64
N GLN A 106 22.05 -7.04 -0.81
CA GLN A 106 20.65 -7.10 -1.21
C GLN A 106 20.06 -5.70 -1.45
N ILE A 107 20.43 -4.70 -0.64
CA ILE A 107 20.01 -3.31 -0.88
C ILE A 107 20.58 -2.79 -2.20
N ILE A 108 21.86 -3.08 -2.49
CA ILE A 108 22.51 -2.75 -3.76
C ILE A 108 21.78 -3.42 -4.93
N TYR A 109 21.49 -4.72 -4.81
CA TYR A 109 20.72 -5.45 -5.81
C TYR A 109 19.33 -4.83 -6.04
N PHE A 110 18.59 -4.46 -4.98
CA PHE A 110 17.29 -3.82 -5.13
C PHE A 110 17.40 -2.45 -5.79
N ARG A 111 18.44 -1.67 -5.47
CA ARG A 111 18.73 -0.39 -6.12
C ARG A 111 18.91 -0.60 -7.60
N ASP A 112 19.79 -1.51 -8.00
CA ASP A 112 20.18 -1.66 -9.39
C ASP A 112 19.05 -2.28 -10.24
N GLU A 113 18.31 -3.24 -9.69
CA GLU A 113 17.31 -4.00 -10.45
C GLU A 113 15.89 -3.45 -10.37
N LEU A 114 15.56 -2.68 -9.33
CA LEU A 114 14.18 -2.30 -9.03
C LEU A 114 13.92 -0.79 -9.01
N SER A 115 14.95 0.08 -9.07
CA SER A 115 14.76 1.54 -8.99
C SER A 115 13.72 2.06 -9.98
N ASP A 116 13.80 1.66 -11.25
CA ASP A 116 12.86 2.07 -12.29
C ASP A 116 11.41 1.70 -11.94
N LYS A 117 11.18 0.44 -11.54
CA LYS A 117 9.85 -0.05 -11.13
C LYS A 117 9.34 0.64 -9.87
N LEU A 118 10.25 1.05 -8.99
CA LEU A 118 9.95 1.82 -7.78
C LEU A 118 9.72 3.30 -8.06
N GLY A 119 9.98 3.78 -9.29
CA GLY A 119 9.94 5.20 -9.63
C GLY A 119 11.02 5.99 -8.89
N LEU A 120 12.15 5.38 -8.61
CA LEU A 120 13.33 6.00 -7.98
C LEU A 120 14.47 6.07 -8.99
N SER A 121 15.44 6.94 -8.72
CA SER A 121 16.73 6.85 -9.39
C SER A 121 17.66 5.93 -8.61
N THR A 122 18.68 5.37 -9.26
CA THR A 122 19.70 4.54 -8.57
C THR A 122 20.55 5.36 -7.61
N ASP A 123 20.77 6.64 -7.89
CA ASP A 123 21.49 7.61 -7.04
C ASP A 123 20.58 8.32 -6.01
N ASP A 124 19.31 7.91 -5.89
CA ASP A 124 18.37 8.50 -4.94
C ASP A 124 18.82 8.29 -3.48
N ILE A 125 18.77 9.34 -2.67
CA ILE A 125 19.12 9.32 -1.23
C ILE A 125 18.32 8.27 -0.45
N PHE A 126 17.14 7.88 -0.94
CA PHE A 126 16.36 6.77 -0.42
C PHE A 126 17.22 5.52 -0.16
N TRP A 127 18.13 5.17 -1.07
CA TRP A 127 18.92 3.94 -0.94
C TRP A 127 19.92 4.01 0.21
N SER A 128 20.56 5.17 0.42
CA SER A 128 21.46 5.36 1.56
C SER A 128 20.68 5.40 2.87
N GLU A 129 19.50 6.03 2.90
CA GLU A 129 18.62 6.04 4.08
C GLU A 129 18.11 4.65 4.46
N LYS A 130 17.87 3.76 3.49
CA LYS A 130 17.33 2.41 3.73
C LYS A 130 18.40 1.32 3.85
N SER A 131 19.69 1.68 3.74
CA SER A 131 20.84 0.77 3.84
C SER A 131 20.84 -0.15 5.07
N ASN A 132 20.37 0.36 6.22
CA ASN A 132 20.33 -0.37 7.49
C ASN A 132 18.95 -1.01 7.80
N SER A 133 18.08 -1.13 6.80
CA SER A 133 16.79 -1.80 6.97
C SER A 133 17.01 -3.29 7.15
N LYS A 134 16.23 -3.94 8.03
CA LYS A 134 16.27 -5.39 8.23
C LYS A 134 15.17 -6.12 7.47
N TYR A 135 14.12 -5.40 7.09
CA TYR A 135 12.95 -5.95 6.44
C TYR A 135 12.59 -5.11 5.21
N ALA A 136 12.14 -5.78 4.15
CA ALA A 136 11.53 -5.14 3.00
C ALA A 136 10.25 -5.88 2.59
N THR A 137 9.25 -5.12 2.16
CA THR A 137 8.06 -5.63 1.48
C THR A 137 7.93 -4.93 0.14
N PHE A 138 7.85 -5.71 -0.94
CA PHE A 138 7.61 -5.23 -2.30
C PHE A 138 6.25 -5.70 -2.77
N ILE A 139 5.47 -4.80 -3.35
CA ILE A 139 4.07 -5.03 -3.71
C ILE A 139 3.87 -4.55 -5.14
N ASN A 140 3.55 -5.45 -6.07
CA ASN A 140 3.16 -5.03 -7.41
C ASN A 140 1.87 -4.21 -7.34
N VAL A 141 1.86 -3.05 -7.99
CA VAL A 141 0.69 -2.19 -8.13
C VAL A 141 -0.12 -2.71 -9.32
N THR A 142 -1.32 -3.22 -9.06
CA THR A 142 -2.20 -3.72 -10.12
C THR A 142 -3.58 -3.08 -10.04
N HIS A 143 -4.26 -2.95 -11.17
CA HIS A 143 -5.59 -2.34 -11.26
C HIS A 143 -5.65 -0.96 -10.57
N MET A 144 -4.69 -0.09 -10.84
CA MET A 144 -4.66 1.25 -10.25
C MET A 144 -5.90 2.05 -10.69
N LYS A 145 -6.69 2.55 -9.74
CA LYS A 145 -7.84 3.43 -9.99
C LYS A 145 -7.69 4.73 -9.22
N GLN A 146 -7.64 5.85 -9.95
CA GLN A 146 -7.74 7.17 -9.35
C GLN A 146 -9.19 7.44 -8.92
N LEU A 147 -9.35 8.13 -7.80
CA LEU A 147 -10.65 8.48 -7.22
C LEU A 147 -10.83 9.99 -7.25
N ILE A 148 -12.10 10.44 -7.30
CA ILE A 148 -12.42 11.82 -6.91
C ILE A 148 -11.95 12.00 -5.46
N PRO A 149 -10.95 12.88 -5.20
CA PRO A 149 -10.29 12.95 -3.89
C PRO A 149 -11.27 13.19 -2.75
N PHE A 150 -11.00 12.60 -1.59
CA PHE A 150 -11.79 12.85 -0.39
C PHE A 150 -10.95 12.77 0.87
N SER A 151 -11.32 13.57 1.86
CA SER A 151 -10.60 13.65 3.13
C SER A 151 -11.07 12.57 4.10
N VAL A 152 -10.11 11.99 4.81
CA VAL A 152 -10.35 11.17 5.99
C VAL A 152 -9.54 11.72 7.14
N ASP A 153 -10.21 11.89 8.28
CA ASP A 153 -9.61 12.40 9.51
C ASP A 153 -8.80 11.29 10.21
N LYS A 154 -7.73 10.85 9.53
CA LYS A 154 -6.78 9.86 10.04
C LYS A 154 -6.02 10.48 11.20
N LYS A 155 -6.21 9.92 12.40
CA LYS A 155 -5.66 10.47 13.65
C LYS A 155 -4.24 9.99 13.97
N ASP A 156 -3.84 8.83 13.49
CA ASP A 156 -2.50 8.30 13.75
C ASP A 156 -1.50 8.76 12.67
N ARG A 157 -0.22 8.84 13.04
CA ARG A 157 0.88 9.29 12.15
C ARG A 157 1.53 8.14 11.37
N THR A 158 0.96 6.93 11.40
CA THR A 158 1.57 5.78 10.72
C THR A 158 1.52 5.93 9.20
N ALA A 159 2.58 5.51 8.51
CA ALA A 159 2.64 5.56 7.05
C ALA A 159 1.85 4.41 6.39
N TRP A 160 1.60 3.33 7.12
CA TRP A 160 0.79 2.18 6.69
C TRP A 160 -0.17 1.78 7.80
N THR A 161 -1.43 1.56 7.47
CA THR A 161 -2.46 1.18 8.43
C THR A 161 -3.35 0.08 7.87
N ILE A 162 -3.58 -0.98 8.64
CA ILE A 162 -4.65 -1.94 8.35
C ILE A 162 -5.99 -1.30 8.73
N VAL A 163 -6.85 -1.08 7.75
CA VAL A 163 -8.18 -0.48 7.93
C VAL A 163 -9.18 -1.55 8.34
N LYS A 164 -9.20 -2.68 7.63
CA LYS A 164 -10.02 -3.84 7.96
C LYS A 164 -9.23 -5.10 7.60
N GLU A 165 -9.06 -5.99 8.57
CA GLU A 165 -8.26 -7.21 8.39
C GLU A 165 -9.12 -8.38 7.91
N GLN A 166 -8.57 -9.18 7.00
CA GLN A 166 -9.10 -10.49 6.67
C GLN A 166 -9.19 -11.33 7.95
N ARG A 167 -10.35 -11.95 8.21
CA ARG A 167 -10.40 -12.99 9.25
C ARG A 167 -9.87 -14.28 8.65
N ASN A 168 -8.76 -14.78 9.20
CA ASN A 168 -8.46 -16.18 8.99
C ASN A 168 -9.52 -16.97 9.77
N GLU A 169 -10.23 -17.88 9.12
CA GLU A 169 -11.00 -18.89 9.83
C GLU A 169 -10.00 -19.64 10.73
N MET A 170 -10.14 -19.47 12.04
CA MET A 170 -9.55 -20.38 12.99
C MET A 170 -10.41 -21.65 12.90
N PHE A 171 -9.88 -22.66 12.23
CA PHE A 171 -10.38 -24.03 12.42
C PHE A 171 -10.09 -24.46 13.86
#